data_AF-A0A7M7NC67-F1
#
_entry.id   AF-A0A7M7NC67-F1
#
_cell.length_a   1.000
_cell.length_b   1.000
_cell.length_c   1.000
_cell.angle_alpha   90.00
_cell.angle_beta   90.00
_cell.angle_gamma   90.00
#
_symmetry.space_group_name_H-M   'P 1'
#
loop_
_entity.id
_entity.type
_entity.pdbx_description
1 polymer ?
#
loop_
_entity_poly.entity_id
_entity_poly.type
_entity_poly.pdbx_seq_one_letter_code
_entity_poly.pdbx_strand_id
1 'polypeptide(L)'
;MDAIRNEILSYKPGKAVPCDDERVVFPPKLVIGMVNDYIGEREVPVFINAMIDALYVKEGADEPAEKRPGLWITDSISIIVTIPRRTCTATSKAENLAEKVACMVKIVDTLDIQVTVEESKKIMEITGRFPVCAILKNDDPMFMDKAIETLKGSGMTDHYVVPWPSKTRSDVDKLEWLRLLHKCLPEADRMLAAKDLKKTSTDPRCESLLEKTKKDLEEANLEKRSLQQQIKELEQEFQEFLASPEGNDKALENWKQRTQRRLESEIRSAEQEQ
;
A
#
# COMPACT_ATOMS: atom_id res chain seq x y z
N MET A 1 13.37 1.54 24.25
CA MET A 1 12.75 0.22 23.99
C MET A 1 11.38 0.10 24.66
N ASP A 2 11.26 0.45 25.94
CA ASP A 2 10.03 0.17 26.71
C ASP A 2 8.78 0.89 26.19
N ALA A 3 8.92 2.10 25.64
CA ALA A 3 7.81 2.78 24.97
C ALA A 3 7.22 1.95 23.81
N ILE A 4 8.09 1.39 22.93
CA ILE A 4 7.66 0.56 21.79
C ILE A 4 7.04 -0.74 22.29
N ARG A 5 7.64 -1.38 23.31
CA ARG A 5 7.07 -2.59 23.93
C ARG A 5 5.67 -2.33 24.46
N ASN A 6 5.52 -1.28 25.26
CA ASN A 6 4.24 -0.92 25.86
C ASN A 6 3.19 -0.61 24.80
N GLU A 7 3.59 0.04 23.70
CA GLU A 7 2.67 0.30 22.58
C GLU A 7 2.20 -0.99 21.90
N ILE A 8 3.12 -1.94 21.64
CA ILE A 8 2.76 -3.24 21.04
C ILE A 8 1.92 -4.08 22.00
N LEU A 9 2.27 -4.12 23.29
CA LEU A 9 1.55 -4.90 24.30
C LEU A 9 0.15 -4.34 24.60
N SER A 10 -0.01 -3.01 24.53
CA SER A 10 -1.30 -2.33 24.71
C SER A 10 -2.09 -2.12 23.42
N TYR A 11 -1.58 -2.64 22.29
CA TYR A 11 -2.21 -2.45 20.99
C TYR A 11 -3.59 -3.12 20.93
N LYS A 12 -4.54 -2.40 20.33
CA LYS A 12 -5.85 -2.92 19.95
C LYS A 12 -6.08 -2.58 18.48
N PRO A 13 -6.59 -3.51 17.66
CA PRO A 13 -6.92 -3.25 16.27
C PRO A 13 -7.81 -2.02 16.10
N GLY A 14 -7.49 -1.18 15.12
CA GLY A 14 -8.18 0.07 14.81
C GLY A 14 -7.65 1.32 15.51
N LYS A 15 -6.68 1.19 16.42
CA LYS A 15 -6.13 2.33 17.18
C LYS A 15 -5.42 3.36 16.28
N ALA A 16 -4.80 2.93 15.18
CA ALA A 16 -4.00 3.81 14.32
C ALA A 16 -4.79 4.50 13.20
N VAL A 17 -6.09 4.21 13.06
CA VAL A 17 -6.94 4.85 12.04
C VAL A 17 -8.02 5.65 12.76
N PRO A 18 -8.01 6.98 12.67
CA PRO A 18 -9.16 7.79 13.07
C PRO A 18 -10.27 7.51 12.06
N CYS A 19 -11.08 6.48 12.33
CA CYS A 19 -12.25 6.16 11.55
C CYS A 19 -13.47 6.58 12.36
N ASP A 20 -14.02 7.74 12.02
CA ASP A 20 -15.31 8.22 12.59
C ASP A 20 -16.51 7.46 11.98
N ASP A 21 -16.23 6.51 11.08
CA ASP A 21 -17.25 5.67 10.46
C ASP A 21 -17.52 4.44 11.34
N GLU A 22 -18.63 4.50 12.08
CA GLU A 22 -19.13 3.42 12.96
C GLU A 22 -19.31 2.06 12.25
N ARG A 23 -19.24 2.03 10.91
CA ARG A 23 -19.37 0.82 10.09
C ARG A 23 -18.08 0.00 10.00
N VAL A 24 -16.92 0.54 10.39
CA VAL A 24 -15.65 -0.20 10.37
C VAL A 24 -15.52 -1.02 11.66
N VAL A 25 -15.54 -2.35 11.53
CA VAL A 25 -15.49 -3.27 12.67
C VAL A 25 -14.16 -4.00 12.67
N PHE A 26 -13.24 -3.55 13.52
CA PHE A 26 -11.95 -4.19 13.65
C PHE A 26 -12.07 -5.57 14.33
N PRO A 27 -11.34 -6.59 13.84
CA PRO A 27 -11.31 -7.89 14.48
C PRO A 27 -10.68 -7.78 15.89
N PRO A 28 -11.01 -8.71 16.80
CA PRO A 28 -10.43 -8.72 18.15
C PRO A 28 -8.93 -9.02 18.16
N LYS A 29 -8.41 -9.65 17.09
CA LYS A 29 -7.01 -9.99 16.93
C LYS A 29 -6.49 -9.58 15.56
N LEU A 30 -5.32 -8.96 15.58
CA LEU A 30 -4.49 -8.75 14.42
C LEU A 30 -3.76 -10.06 14.05
N VAL A 31 -3.75 -10.41 12.77
CA VAL A 31 -2.95 -11.52 12.25
C VAL A 31 -1.88 -10.99 11.29
N ILE A 32 -0.62 -11.23 11.63
CA ILE A 32 0.55 -10.93 10.78
C ILE A 32 0.97 -12.22 10.08
N GLY A 33 1.01 -12.20 8.75
CA GLY A 33 1.46 -13.32 7.93
C GLY A 33 2.92 -13.15 7.53
N MET A 34 3.78 -14.10 7.88
CA MET A 34 5.18 -14.08 7.49
C MET A 34 5.42 -15.08 6.34
N VAL A 35 5.77 -14.54 5.18
CA VAL A 35 6.19 -15.31 4.01
C VAL A 35 7.68 -15.58 4.13
N ASN A 36 8.03 -16.86 4.21
CA ASN A 36 9.39 -17.29 4.47
C ASN A 36 9.79 -18.44 3.55
N ASP A 37 10.99 -18.32 2.98
CA ASP A 37 11.58 -19.31 2.08
C ASP A 37 12.92 -19.86 2.58
N TYR A 38 13.46 -19.30 3.67
CA TYR A 38 14.82 -19.57 4.15
C TYR A 38 14.85 -20.32 5.47
N ILE A 39 13.84 -20.09 6.32
CA ILE A 39 13.76 -20.64 7.66
C ILE A 39 13.01 -21.97 7.58
N GLY A 40 13.68 -23.06 7.93
CA GLY A 40 13.06 -24.38 7.98
C GLY A 40 12.02 -24.50 9.10
N GLU A 41 11.30 -25.63 9.12
CA GLU A 41 10.28 -25.91 10.14
C GLU A 41 10.83 -25.84 11.58
N ARG A 42 12.09 -26.22 11.77
CA ARG A 42 12.73 -26.26 13.08
C ARG A 42 13.09 -24.88 13.60
N GLU A 43 13.23 -23.92 12.70
CA GLU A 43 13.69 -22.57 12.98
C GLU A 43 12.52 -21.59 13.18
N VAL A 44 11.30 -21.95 12.73
CA VAL A 44 10.07 -21.15 12.99
C VAL A 44 9.84 -20.89 14.49
N PRO A 45 9.92 -21.89 15.40
CA PRO A 45 9.80 -21.62 16.84
C PRO A 45 10.88 -20.66 17.36
N VAL A 46 12.10 -20.75 16.85
CA VAL A 46 13.22 -19.87 17.25
C VAL A 46 12.92 -18.44 16.84
N PHE A 47 12.37 -18.25 15.65
CA PHE A 47 11.97 -16.95 15.12
C PHE A 47 10.89 -16.29 15.99
N ILE A 48 9.87 -17.05 16.37
CA ILE A 48 8.78 -16.50 17.18
C ILE A 48 9.26 -16.25 18.62
N ASN A 49 10.08 -17.15 19.17
CA ASN A 49 10.68 -16.94 20.48
C ASN A 49 11.56 -15.68 20.52
N ALA A 50 12.28 -15.35 19.44
CA ALA A 50 13.05 -14.11 19.37
C ALA A 50 12.17 -12.86 19.45
N MET A 51 10.99 -12.87 18.81
CA MET A 51 10.02 -11.77 18.92
C MET A 51 9.38 -11.70 20.32
N ILE A 52 9.04 -12.84 20.92
CA ILE A 52 8.51 -12.91 22.29
C ILE A 52 9.55 -12.38 23.28
N ASP A 53 10.80 -12.84 23.17
CA ASP A 53 11.92 -12.41 24.03
C ASP A 53 12.26 -10.91 23.84
N ALA A 54 11.95 -10.33 22.68
CA ALA A 54 12.08 -8.90 22.45
C ALA A 54 10.99 -8.09 23.17
N LEU A 55 9.78 -8.64 23.25
CA LEU A 55 8.59 -8.00 23.85
C LEU A 55 8.54 -8.10 25.36
N TYR A 56 8.77 -9.29 25.91
CA TYR A 56 8.71 -9.52 27.34
C TYR A 56 10.12 -9.42 27.93
N VAL A 57 10.29 -8.52 28.89
CA VAL A 57 11.49 -8.51 29.72
C VAL A 57 11.40 -9.76 30.60
N LYS A 58 12.30 -10.73 30.41
CA LYS A 58 12.38 -11.92 31.27
C LYS A 58 12.77 -11.49 32.69
N GLU A 59 11.78 -11.24 33.55
CA GLU A 59 11.96 -11.31 35.00
C GLU A 59 11.37 -12.63 35.48
N GLY A 60 12.24 -13.61 35.74
CA GLY A 60 11.83 -14.92 36.27
C GLY A 60 11.19 -15.82 35.23
N ALA A 61 11.51 -17.10 35.31
CA ALA A 61 11.03 -18.12 34.39
C ALA A 61 9.53 -18.38 34.60
N ASP A 62 8.79 -18.54 33.51
CA ASP A 62 7.70 -19.51 33.41
C ASP A 62 7.65 -20.07 31.98
N GLU A 63 7.17 -21.32 31.90
CA GLU A 63 7.37 -22.32 30.86
C GLU A 63 7.11 -21.89 29.40
N PRO A 64 7.73 -22.58 28.42
CA PRO A 64 7.42 -22.38 27.01
C PRO A 64 5.97 -22.79 26.72
N ALA A 65 5.16 -21.82 26.26
CA ALA A 65 3.79 -22.04 25.83
C ALA A 65 3.70 -23.24 24.87
N GLU A 66 2.81 -24.18 25.20
CA GLU A 66 2.54 -25.39 24.44
C GLU A 66 2.37 -25.13 22.94
N LYS A 67 2.99 -26.02 22.14
CA LYS A 67 2.90 -26.09 20.68
C LYS A 67 1.44 -26.10 20.21
N ARG A 68 0.95 -24.98 19.65
CA ARG A 68 -0.30 -24.93 18.89
C ARG A 68 -0.10 -24.28 17.52
N PRO A 69 -0.88 -24.68 16.50
CA PRO A 69 -0.86 -24.01 15.21
C PRO A 69 -1.51 -22.62 15.35
N GLY A 70 -0.75 -21.57 15.08
CA GLY A 70 -1.09 -20.18 15.37
C GLY A 70 -0.48 -19.75 16.70
N LEU A 71 0.72 -19.16 16.65
CA LEU A 71 1.46 -18.76 17.84
C LEU A 71 1.12 -17.31 18.17
N TRP A 72 0.53 -17.11 19.35
CA TRP A 72 0.03 -15.81 19.79
C TRP A 72 1.22 -15.05 20.38
N ILE A 73 1.45 -13.82 19.94
CA ILE A 73 2.46 -12.96 20.56
C ILE A 73 1.85 -12.27 21.79
N THR A 74 0.65 -11.73 21.60
CA THR A 74 -0.14 -11.05 22.61
C THR A 74 -1.61 -11.45 22.46
N ASP A 75 -2.46 -11.00 23.38
CA ASP A 75 -3.91 -11.23 23.28
C ASP A 75 -4.53 -10.61 22.02
N SER A 76 -3.89 -9.60 21.43
CA SER A 76 -4.38 -8.86 20.27
C SER A 76 -3.54 -9.07 19.00
N ILE A 77 -2.42 -9.81 19.06
CA ILE A 77 -1.51 -10.03 17.92
C ILE A 77 -1.16 -11.50 17.80
N SER A 78 -1.45 -12.08 16.64
CA SER A 78 -1.10 -13.44 16.24
C SER A 78 -0.17 -13.43 15.03
N ILE A 79 0.76 -14.39 14.97
CA ILE A 79 1.61 -14.61 13.80
C ILE A 79 1.31 -15.95 13.15
N ILE A 80 1.24 -15.93 11.81
CA ILE A 80 1.28 -17.12 10.97
C ILE A 80 2.57 -17.08 10.17
N VAL A 81 3.50 -17.99 10.46
CA VAL A 81 4.71 -18.16 9.65
C VAL A 81 4.47 -19.26 8.63
N THR A 82 4.68 -18.95 7.36
CA THR A 82 4.65 -19.97 6.30
C THR A 82 5.97 -20.70 6.23
N ILE A 83 5.89 -22.01 6.09
CA ILE A 83 7.06 -22.88 5.99
C ILE A 83 7.40 -23.08 4.50
N PRO A 84 8.70 -23.09 4.13
CA PRO A 84 9.13 -23.50 2.81
C PRO A 84 8.72 -24.95 2.53
N ARG A 85 7.78 -25.14 1.60
CA ARG A 85 7.51 -26.43 0.98
C ARG A 85 8.06 -26.40 -0.44
N ARG A 86 8.74 -27.47 -0.85
CA ARG A 86 9.41 -27.58 -2.17
C ARG A 86 8.52 -27.28 -3.38
N THR A 87 7.19 -27.34 -3.22
CA THR A 87 6.20 -27.10 -4.28
C THR A 87 5.43 -25.79 -4.14
N CYS A 88 5.65 -25.01 -3.08
CA CYS A 88 4.91 -23.77 -2.82
C CYS A 88 5.81 -22.54 -2.97
N THR A 89 5.51 -21.71 -3.97
CA THR A 89 6.16 -20.41 -4.17
C THR A 89 5.70 -19.39 -3.13
N ALA A 90 6.48 -18.32 -2.93
CA ALA A 90 6.07 -17.20 -2.08
C ALA A 90 4.71 -16.62 -2.50
N THR A 91 4.42 -16.60 -3.81
CA THR A 91 3.14 -16.17 -4.38
C THR A 91 1.98 -17.02 -3.89
N SER A 92 2.09 -18.36 -3.99
CA SER A 92 1.04 -19.27 -3.50
C SER A 92 0.80 -19.15 -1.99
N LYS A 93 1.85 -18.86 -1.22
CA LYS A 93 1.75 -18.60 0.22
C LYS A 93 1.04 -17.27 0.48
N ALA A 94 1.36 -16.23 -0.29
CA ALA A 94 0.73 -14.93 -0.18
C ALA A 94 -0.76 -14.97 -0.54
N GLU A 95 -1.17 -15.69 -1.60
CA GLU A 95 -2.58 -15.92 -1.93
C GLU A 95 -3.34 -16.56 -0.76
N ASN A 96 -2.75 -17.58 -0.15
CA ASN A 96 -3.33 -18.26 1.01
C ASN A 96 -3.47 -17.36 2.24
N LEU A 97 -2.64 -16.31 2.35
CA LEU A 97 -2.61 -15.39 3.47
C LEU A 97 -3.40 -14.09 3.22
N ALA A 98 -3.53 -13.64 1.96
CA ALA A 98 -4.01 -12.31 1.58
C ALA A 98 -5.36 -11.93 2.23
N GLU A 99 -6.24 -12.91 2.43
CA GLU A 99 -7.55 -12.67 3.07
C GLU A 99 -7.56 -12.89 4.59
N LYS A 100 -6.53 -13.57 5.12
CA LYS A 100 -6.44 -14.02 6.52
C LYS A 100 -5.58 -13.11 7.38
N VAL A 101 -4.70 -12.33 6.76
CA VAL A 101 -3.73 -11.49 7.47
C VAL A 101 -3.96 -10.04 7.15
N ALA A 102 -3.78 -9.18 8.14
CA ALA A 102 -3.91 -7.74 7.95
C ALA A 102 -2.56 -7.08 7.66
N CYS A 103 -1.44 -7.74 7.96
CA CYS A 103 -0.13 -7.30 7.51
C CYS A 103 0.66 -8.51 7.02
N MET A 104 1.39 -8.35 5.92
CA MET A 104 2.26 -9.39 5.38
C MET A 104 3.72 -8.95 5.53
N VAL A 105 4.53 -9.84 6.09
CA VAL A 105 5.98 -9.67 6.23
C VAL A 105 6.68 -10.69 5.35
N LYS A 106 7.60 -10.26 4.49
CA LYS A 106 8.47 -11.16 3.73
C LYS A 106 9.82 -11.26 4.42
N ILE A 107 10.25 -12.47 4.75
CA ILE A 107 11.60 -12.71 5.26
C ILE A 107 12.55 -12.83 4.07
N VAL A 108 13.64 -12.08 4.11
CA VAL A 108 14.57 -11.89 2.99
C VAL A 108 15.98 -12.28 3.41
N ASP A 109 16.61 -13.14 2.60
CA ASP A 109 18.07 -13.32 2.62
C ASP A 109 18.71 -12.39 1.58
N THR A 110 19.79 -11.71 1.98
CA THR A 110 20.60 -10.86 1.11
C THR A 110 21.14 -11.55 -0.14
N LEU A 111 21.33 -12.87 -0.10
CA LEU A 111 21.88 -13.65 -1.22
C LEU A 111 20.91 -13.74 -2.42
N ASP A 112 19.60 -13.64 -2.17
CA ASP A 112 18.55 -13.86 -3.17
C ASP A 112 17.66 -12.61 -3.36
N ILE A 113 18.28 -11.42 -3.26
CA ILE A 113 17.54 -10.15 -3.26
C ILE A 113 16.75 -9.92 -4.55
N GLN A 114 17.26 -10.36 -5.70
CA GLN A 114 16.58 -10.20 -6.99
C GLN A 114 15.31 -11.05 -7.07
N VAL A 115 15.39 -12.31 -6.63
CA VAL A 115 14.23 -13.20 -6.52
C VAL A 115 13.19 -12.59 -5.58
N THR A 116 13.65 -12.05 -4.45
CA THR A 116 12.79 -11.36 -3.49
C THR A 116 12.04 -10.18 -4.10
N VAL A 117 12.71 -9.37 -4.93
CA VAL A 117 12.07 -8.23 -5.60
C VAL A 117 10.95 -8.69 -6.52
N GLU A 118 11.19 -9.70 -7.35
CA GLU A 118 10.17 -10.26 -8.26
C GLU A 118 8.99 -10.86 -7.51
N GLU A 119 9.25 -11.63 -6.46
CA GLU A 119 8.19 -12.23 -5.64
C GLU A 119 7.37 -11.17 -4.91
N SER A 120 8.02 -10.14 -4.37
CA SER A 120 7.33 -9.07 -3.64
C SER A 120 6.47 -8.21 -4.56
N LYS A 121 6.84 -8.05 -5.83
CA LYS A 121 5.95 -7.46 -6.86
C LYS A 121 4.70 -8.31 -7.09
N LYS A 122 4.84 -9.64 -7.20
CA LYS A 122 3.68 -10.54 -7.31
C LYS A 122 2.79 -10.50 -6.07
N ILE A 123 3.39 -10.41 -4.88
CA ILE A 123 2.65 -10.22 -3.61
C ILE A 123 1.88 -8.89 -3.65
N MET A 124 2.50 -7.82 -4.16
CA MET A 124 1.82 -6.53 -4.36
C MET A 124 0.64 -6.64 -5.32
N GLU A 125 0.77 -7.37 -6.42
CA GLU A 125 -0.34 -7.60 -7.36
C GLU A 125 -1.52 -8.32 -6.70
N ILE A 126 -1.26 -9.26 -5.80
CA ILE A 126 -2.31 -10.03 -5.07
C ILE A 126 -2.95 -9.19 -3.97
N THR A 127 -2.14 -8.50 -3.17
CA THR A 127 -2.59 -7.85 -1.92
C THR A 127 -2.87 -6.36 -2.09
N GLY A 128 -2.48 -5.77 -3.23
CA GLY A 128 -2.52 -4.35 -3.50
C GLY A 128 -1.40 -3.54 -2.82
N ARG A 129 -0.48 -4.17 -2.06
CA ARG A 129 0.60 -3.49 -1.34
C ARG A 129 1.86 -4.34 -1.26
N PHE A 130 3.02 -3.68 -1.19
CA PHE A 130 4.25 -4.39 -0.90
C PHE A 130 4.23 -4.98 0.52
N PRO A 131 4.75 -6.20 0.71
CA PRO A 131 4.95 -6.72 2.06
C PRO A 131 6.00 -5.90 2.81
N VAL A 132 5.91 -5.87 4.13
CA VAL A 132 7.00 -5.37 4.98
C VAL A 132 8.17 -6.34 4.86
N CYS A 133 9.36 -5.87 4.52
CA CYS A 133 10.51 -6.75 4.34
C CYS A 133 11.33 -6.86 5.64
N ALA A 134 11.53 -8.09 6.12
CA ALA A 134 12.44 -8.41 7.22
C ALA A 134 13.71 -9.03 6.62
N ILE A 135 14.76 -8.22 6.48
CA ILE A 135 16.06 -8.63 5.95
C ILE A 135 16.86 -9.25 7.08
N LEU A 136 17.23 -10.52 6.91
CA LEU A 136 18.05 -11.23 7.88
C LEU A 136 19.47 -10.66 7.85
N LYS A 137 19.93 -10.17 8.99
CA LYS A 137 21.26 -9.59 9.17
C LYS A 137 22.31 -10.65 8.86
N ASN A 138 23.08 -10.40 7.81
CA ASN A 138 24.27 -11.18 7.49
C ASN A 138 25.50 -10.59 8.21
N ASP A 139 26.58 -11.37 8.30
CA ASP A 139 27.82 -10.94 8.96
C ASP A 139 28.62 -9.94 8.09
N ASP A 140 28.22 -9.73 6.83
CA ASP A 140 28.83 -8.77 5.90
C ASP A 140 27.93 -7.53 5.63
N PRO A 141 28.35 -6.33 6.10
CA PRO A 141 27.60 -5.08 5.92
C PRO A 141 27.43 -4.64 4.46
N MET A 142 28.37 -4.99 3.57
CA MET A 142 28.36 -4.52 2.18
C MET A 142 27.16 -5.09 1.41
N PHE A 143 26.75 -6.32 1.71
CA PHE A 143 25.57 -6.93 1.11
C PHE A 143 24.26 -6.32 1.64
N MET A 144 24.25 -5.80 2.87
CA MET A 144 23.07 -5.20 3.48
C MET A 144 22.69 -3.89 2.79
N ASP A 145 23.64 -2.98 2.62
CA ASP A 145 23.40 -1.67 1.99
C ASP A 145 22.92 -1.86 0.54
N LYS A 146 23.59 -2.73 -0.21
CA LYS A 146 23.19 -3.07 -1.58
C LYS A 146 21.80 -3.70 -1.64
N ALA A 147 21.45 -4.57 -0.70
CA ALA A 147 20.13 -5.19 -0.65
C ALA A 147 19.04 -4.15 -0.37
N ILE A 148 19.29 -3.23 0.57
CA ILE A 148 18.38 -2.13 0.90
C ILE A 148 18.18 -1.21 -0.31
N GLU A 149 19.25 -0.80 -0.98
CA GLU A 149 19.16 0.04 -2.18
C GLU A 149 18.37 -0.65 -3.30
N THR A 150 18.61 -1.95 -3.50
CA THR A 150 17.89 -2.76 -4.50
C THR A 150 16.39 -2.81 -4.20
N LEU A 151 16.00 -3.04 -2.94
CA LEU A 151 14.60 -3.04 -2.54
C LEU A 151 13.96 -1.66 -2.71
N LYS A 152 14.65 -0.58 -2.30
CA LYS A 152 14.18 0.80 -2.51
C LYS A 152 13.95 1.11 -3.98
N GLY A 153 14.89 0.74 -4.85
CA GLY A 153 14.78 0.92 -6.30
C GLY A 153 13.59 0.18 -6.93
N SER A 154 13.05 -0.83 -6.25
CA SER A 154 11.85 -1.57 -6.69
C SER A 154 10.52 -0.96 -6.23
N GLY A 155 10.55 0.11 -5.43
CA GLY A 155 9.37 0.75 -4.84
C GLY A 155 9.02 0.27 -3.42
N MET A 156 9.82 -0.63 -2.84
CA MET A 156 9.62 -1.11 -1.46
C MET A 156 10.30 -0.18 -0.47
N THR A 157 9.50 0.52 0.33
CA THR A 157 9.99 1.51 1.31
C THR A 157 10.10 0.96 2.72
N ASP A 158 9.34 -0.07 3.07
CA ASP A 158 9.24 -0.61 4.42
C ASP A 158 10.10 -1.87 4.58
N HIS A 159 11.35 -1.69 4.99
CA HIS A 159 12.31 -2.79 5.24
C HIS A 159 13.02 -2.61 6.58
N TYR A 160 13.29 -3.73 7.26
CA TYR A 160 13.95 -3.80 8.56
C TYR A 160 15.07 -4.82 8.52
N VAL A 161 16.22 -4.47 9.09
CA VAL A 161 17.33 -5.40 9.26
C VAL A 161 17.18 -6.07 10.62
N VAL A 162 16.80 -7.33 10.63
CA VAL A 162 16.59 -8.10 11.86
C VAL A 162 17.70 -9.14 12.03
N PRO A 163 18.20 -9.34 13.26
CA PRO A 163 19.23 -10.35 13.52
C PRO A 163 18.71 -11.75 13.22
N TRP A 164 19.61 -12.68 12.90
CA TRP A 164 19.23 -14.08 12.82
C TRP A 164 18.63 -14.53 14.16
N PRO A 165 17.50 -15.28 14.19
CA PRO A 165 16.78 -15.59 15.42
C PRO A 165 17.63 -16.19 16.53
N SER A 166 18.52 -17.13 16.20
CA SER A 166 19.42 -17.78 17.16
C SER A 166 20.50 -16.86 17.73
N LYS A 167 20.73 -15.70 17.09
CA LYS A 167 21.72 -14.68 17.49
C LYS A 167 21.09 -13.53 18.28
N THR A 168 19.77 -13.49 18.48
CA THR A 168 19.07 -12.40 19.20
C THR A 168 19.45 -12.41 20.68
N ARG A 169 20.51 -11.68 21.05
CA ARG A 169 21.01 -11.63 22.44
C ARG A 169 21.15 -10.20 22.97
N SER A 170 21.38 -9.23 22.09
CA SER A 170 21.57 -7.84 22.51
C SER A 170 20.27 -7.04 22.54
N ASP A 171 20.28 -5.93 23.27
CA ASP A 171 19.17 -4.98 23.30
C ASP A 171 18.94 -4.30 21.95
N VAL A 172 20.00 -4.12 21.16
CA VAL A 172 19.91 -3.60 19.78
C VAL A 172 19.17 -4.60 18.89
N ASP A 173 19.51 -5.88 19.00
CA ASP A 173 18.87 -6.97 18.26
C ASP A 173 17.38 -7.09 18.59
N LYS A 174 17.01 -6.97 19.86
CA LYS A 174 15.61 -6.94 20.32
C LYS A 174 14.88 -5.71 19.78
N LEU A 175 15.52 -4.55 19.73
CA LEU A 175 14.91 -3.33 19.22
C LEU A 175 14.51 -3.46 17.75
N GLU A 176 15.29 -4.14 16.91
CA GLU A 176 14.94 -4.32 15.49
C GLU A 176 13.70 -5.20 15.30
N TRP A 177 13.55 -6.26 16.10
CA TRP A 177 12.31 -7.06 16.13
C TRP A 177 11.09 -6.21 16.55
N LEU A 178 11.26 -5.37 17.58
CA LEU A 178 10.20 -4.48 18.04
C LEU A 178 9.82 -3.45 16.98
N ARG A 179 10.79 -2.89 16.25
CA ARG A 179 10.53 -1.95 15.15
C ARG A 179 9.76 -2.59 14.01
N LEU A 180 10.12 -3.81 13.63
CA LEU A 180 9.37 -4.58 12.63
C LEU A 180 7.91 -4.76 13.05
N LEU A 181 7.67 -5.24 14.27
CA LEU A 181 6.31 -5.45 14.79
C LEU A 181 5.52 -4.15 14.90
N HIS A 182 6.15 -3.10 15.45
CA HIS A 182 5.54 -1.79 15.60
C HIS A 182 5.05 -1.22 14.27
N LYS A 183 5.83 -1.39 13.19
CA LYS A 183 5.44 -0.96 11.84
C LYS A 183 4.28 -1.77 11.25
N CYS A 184 4.19 -3.05 11.59
CA CYS A 184 3.09 -3.90 11.11
C CYS A 184 1.72 -3.43 11.64
N LEU A 185 1.67 -2.80 12.81
CA LEU A 185 0.42 -2.37 13.45
C LEU A 185 -0.36 -1.32 12.63
N PRO A 186 0.21 -0.15 12.28
CA PRO A 186 -0.51 0.85 11.49
C PRO A 186 -0.71 0.43 10.03
N GLU A 187 0.13 -0.46 9.49
CA GLU A 187 -0.11 -1.05 8.16
C GLU A 187 -1.36 -1.94 8.20
N ALA A 188 -1.48 -2.75 9.24
CA ALA A 188 -2.62 -3.61 9.42
C ALA A 188 -3.94 -2.89 9.66
N ASP A 189 -3.94 -1.85 10.51
CA ASP A 189 -5.15 -1.06 10.74
C ASP A 189 -5.62 -0.41 9.42
N ARG A 190 -4.69 0.10 8.60
CA ARG A 190 -5.01 0.66 7.27
C ARG A 190 -5.59 -0.39 6.33
N MET A 191 -5.08 -1.63 6.36
CA MET A 191 -5.62 -2.71 5.53
C MET A 191 -7.00 -3.17 5.99
N LEU A 192 -7.21 -3.30 7.30
CA LEU A 192 -8.51 -3.67 7.87
C LEU A 192 -9.57 -2.63 7.54
N ALA A 193 -9.26 -1.35 7.73
CA ALA A 193 -10.15 -0.24 7.35
C ALA A 193 -10.47 -0.26 5.84
N ALA A 194 -9.46 -0.45 4.98
CA ALA A 194 -9.68 -0.52 3.53
C ALA A 194 -10.55 -1.73 3.11
N LYS A 195 -10.37 -2.88 3.76
CA LYS A 195 -11.14 -4.10 3.47
C LYS A 195 -12.61 -3.95 3.84
N ASP A 196 -12.89 -3.37 5.00
CA ASP A 196 -14.27 -3.11 5.42
C ASP A 196 -14.91 -2.01 4.59
N LEU A 197 -14.17 -0.95 4.23
CA LEU A 197 -14.64 0.05 3.27
C LEU A 197 -15.03 -0.56 1.92
N LYS A 198 -14.25 -1.53 1.40
CA LYS A 198 -14.57 -2.25 0.16
C LYS A 198 -15.84 -3.11 0.29
N LYS A 199 -16.08 -3.72 1.45
CA LYS A 199 -17.33 -4.45 1.75
C LYS A 199 -18.53 -3.52 1.92
N THR A 200 -18.34 -2.31 2.42
CA THR A 200 -19.41 -1.31 2.48
C THR A 200 -19.64 -0.62 1.13
N SER A 201 -18.62 -0.58 0.26
CA SER A 201 -18.71 -0.06 -1.11
C SER A 201 -19.49 -0.97 -2.06
N THR A 202 -19.84 -2.18 -1.63
CA THR A 202 -20.78 -3.07 -2.35
C THR A 202 -22.24 -2.76 -2.04
N ASP A 203 -22.52 -1.66 -1.35
CA ASP A 203 -23.87 -1.07 -1.29
C ASP A 203 -24.29 -0.63 -2.71
N PRO A 204 -25.40 -1.14 -3.27
CA PRO A 204 -25.87 -0.79 -4.61
C PRO A 204 -26.11 0.71 -4.81
N ARG A 205 -26.29 1.50 -3.73
CA ARG A 205 -26.30 2.97 -3.82
C ARG A 205 -24.94 3.55 -4.22
N CYS A 206 -23.84 3.01 -3.72
CA CYS A 206 -22.49 3.46 -4.06
C CYS A 206 -22.13 3.10 -5.49
N GLU A 207 -22.53 1.92 -5.95
CA GLU A 207 -22.32 1.47 -7.33
C GLU A 207 -23.09 2.36 -8.33
N SER A 208 -24.35 2.67 -8.02
CA SER A 208 -25.17 3.60 -8.81
C SER A 208 -24.57 5.01 -8.88
N LEU A 209 -24.02 5.52 -7.77
CA LEU A 209 -23.36 6.84 -7.75
C LEU A 209 -22.05 6.84 -8.54
N LEU A 210 -21.27 5.77 -8.46
CA LEU A 210 -20.01 5.63 -9.19
C LEU A 210 -20.26 5.53 -10.70
N GLU A 211 -21.28 4.79 -11.11
CA GLU A 211 -21.70 4.66 -12.51
C GLU A 211 -22.26 5.97 -13.07
N LYS A 212 -23.02 6.72 -12.25
CA LYS A 212 -23.44 8.09 -12.59
C LYS A 212 -22.24 9.01 -12.79
N THR A 213 -21.31 9.04 -11.83
CA THR A 213 -20.10 9.88 -11.91
C THR A 213 -19.24 9.54 -13.12
N LYS A 214 -19.17 8.26 -13.51
CA LYS A 214 -18.45 7.82 -14.70
C LYS A 214 -19.11 8.35 -15.99
N LYS A 215 -20.44 8.31 -16.08
CA LYS A 215 -21.18 8.89 -17.21
C LYS A 215 -20.97 10.40 -17.29
N ASP A 216 -21.11 11.10 -16.17
CA ASP A 216 -20.90 12.55 -16.09
C ASP A 216 -19.45 12.92 -16.53
N LEU A 217 -18.46 12.09 -16.19
CA LEU A 217 -17.07 12.27 -16.62
C LEU A 217 -16.85 11.98 -18.11
N GLU A 218 -17.52 10.97 -18.67
CA GLU A 218 -17.47 10.67 -20.11
C GLU A 218 -18.10 11.82 -20.92
N GLU A 219 -19.23 12.36 -20.45
CA GLU A 219 -19.92 13.51 -21.05
C GLU A 219 -19.05 14.77 -21.00
N ALA A 220 -18.49 15.11 -19.83
CA ALA A 220 -17.57 16.24 -19.68
C ALA A 220 -16.31 16.07 -20.55
N ASN A 221 -15.82 14.84 -20.75
CA ASN A 221 -14.68 14.59 -21.64
C ASN A 221 -15.03 14.75 -23.12
N LEU A 222 -16.26 14.41 -23.54
CA LEU A 222 -16.75 14.65 -24.90
C LEU A 222 -16.89 16.15 -25.17
N GLU A 223 -17.48 16.89 -24.23
CA GLU A 223 -17.58 18.36 -24.30
C GLU A 223 -16.21 19.01 -24.38
N LYS A 224 -15.26 18.58 -23.53
CA LYS A 224 -13.88 19.07 -23.55
C LYS A 224 -13.22 18.87 -24.92
N ARG A 225 -13.41 17.70 -25.56
CA ARG A 225 -12.87 17.44 -26.91
C ARG A 225 -13.50 18.33 -27.96
N SER A 226 -14.82 18.55 -27.87
CA SER A 226 -15.54 19.47 -28.76
C SER A 226 -15.00 20.90 -28.65
N LEU A 227 -14.85 21.40 -27.42
CA LEU A 227 -14.29 22.74 -27.18
C LEU A 227 -12.85 22.86 -27.66
N GLN A 228 -12.02 21.82 -27.44
CA GLN A 228 -10.65 21.80 -27.95
C GLN A 228 -10.58 21.88 -29.48
N GLN A 229 -11.52 21.23 -30.18
CA GLN A 229 -11.61 21.30 -31.62
C GLN A 229 -12.01 22.71 -32.10
N GLN A 230 -12.99 23.35 -31.45
CA GLN A 230 -13.40 24.72 -31.77
C GLN A 230 -12.29 25.74 -31.53
N ILE A 231 -11.52 25.59 -30.45
CA ILE A 231 -10.34 26.44 -30.18
C ILE A 231 -9.34 26.31 -31.33
N LYS A 232 -9.06 25.09 -31.79
CA LYS A 232 -8.12 24.85 -32.89
C LYS A 232 -8.59 25.46 -34.22
N GLU A 233 -9.88 25.41 -34.49
CA GLU A 233 -10.48 26.04 -35.68
C GLU A 233 -10.36 27.57 -35.63
N LEU A 234 -10.66 28.18 -34.48
CA LEU A 234 -10.49 29.61 -34.26
C LEU A 234 -9.03 30.05 -34.36
N GLU A 235 -8.09 29.27 -33.84
CA GLU A 235 -6.66 29.52 -33.97
C GLU A 235 -6.22 29.46 -35.44
N GLN A 236 -6.74 28.49 -36.21
CA GLN A 236 -6.46 28.40 -37.64
C GLN A 236 -7.02 29.60 -38.42
N GLU A 237 -8.29 29.98 -38.17
CA GLU A 237 -8.91 31.18 -38.78
C GLU A 237 -8.09 32.44 -38.46
N PHE A 238 -7.58 32.54 -37.23
CA PHE A 238 -6.73 33.65 -36.82
C PHE A 238 -5.37 33.66 -37.54
N GLN A 239 -4.73 32.50 -37.71
CA GLN A 239 -3.48 32.40 -38.47
C GLN A 239 -3.67 32.72 -39.95
N GLU A 240 -4.76 32.25 -40.56
CA GLU A 240 -5.12 32.58 -41.94
C GLU A 240 -5.38 34.08 -42.13
N PHE A 241 -6.02 34.72 -41.14
CA PHE A 241 -6.20 36.17 -41.11
C PHE A 241 -4.85 36.92 -41.05
N LEU A 242 -3.91 36.47 -40.20
CA LEU A 242 -2.57 37.07 -40.10
C LEU A 242 -1.72 36.90 -41.37
N ALA A 243 -1.94 35.81 -42.12
CA ALA A 243 -1.23 35.53 -43.37
C ALA A 243 -1.79 36.32 -44.58
N SER A 244 -2.94 36.99 -44.44
CA SER A 244 -3.57 37.77 -45.51
C SER A 244 -2.90 39.14 -45.71
N PRO A 245 -2.67 39.60 -46.96
CA PRO A 245 -2.11 40.92 -47.26
C PRO A 245 -3.00 42.10 -46.80
N GLU A 246 -4.25 41.84 -46.41
CA GLU A 246 -5.27 42.83 -46.04
C GLU A 246 -5.28 43.18 -44.53
N GLY A 247 -4.30 42.69 -43.76
CA GLY A 247 -4.17 42.92 -42.32
C GLY A 247 -3.90 44.38 -41.94
N ASN A 248 -4.95 45.21 -41.95
CA ASN A 248 -4.93 46.53 -41.31
C ASN A 248 -5.75 46.51 -40.00
N ASP A 249 -5.54 47.52 -39.15
CA ASP A 249 -6.19 47.63 -37.83
C ASP A 249 -7.73 47.54 -37.89
N LYS A 250 -8.35 47.98 -38.99
CA LYS A 250 -9.80 47.94 -39.21
C LYS A 250 -10.30 46.54 -39.54
N ALA A 251 -9.50 45.72 -40.23
CA ALA A 251 -9.82 44.33 -40.51
C ALA A 251 -9.74 43.46 -39.24
N LEU A 252 -8.75 43.73 -38.38
CA LEU A 252 -8.58 43.05 -37.11
C LEU A 252 -9.74 43.33 -36.16
N GLU A 253 -10.18 44.59 -36.08
CA GLU A 253 -11.29 44.98 -35.21
C GLU A 253 -12.63 44.42 -35.72
N ASN A 254 -12.82 44.34 -37.04
CA ASN A 254 -13.97 43.67 -37.64
C ASN A 254 -13.98 42.16 -37.35
N TRP A 255 -12.82 41.49 -37.40
CA TRP A 255 -12.70 40.07 -37.05
C TRP A 255 -13.08 39.84 -35.58
N LYS A 256 -12.52 40.61 -34.64
CA LYS A 256 -12.87 40.54 -33.21
C LYS A 256 -14.38 40.71 -32.97
N GLN A 257 -15.00 41.71 -33.59
CA GLN A 257 -16.44 41.95 -33.45
C GLN A 257 -17.33 40.85 -34.04
N ARG A 258 -16.84 40.12 -35.06
CA ARG A 258 -17.56 38.97 -35.62
C ARG A 258 -17.43 37.75 -34.70
N THR A 259 -16.22 37.45 -34.24
CA THR A 259 -15.96 36.33 -33.34
C THR A 259 -16.66 36.51 -31.99
N GLN A 260 -16.66 37.72 -31.44
CA GLN A 260 -17.39 38.04 -30.21
C GLN A 260 -18.89 37.82 -30.36
N ARG A 261 -19.50 38.29 -31.46
CA ARG A 261 -20.93 38.07 -31.72
C ARG A 261 -21.30 36.60 -31.86
N ARG A 262 -20.40 35.80 -32.46
CA ARG A 262 -20.58 34.34 -32.59
C ARG A 262 -20.55 33.67 -31.22
N LEU A 263 -19.54 33.96 -30.40
CA LEU A 263 -19.45 33.41 -29.03
C LEU A 263 -20.63 33.82 -28.16
N GLU A 264 -21.06 35.09 -28.20
CA GLU A 264 -22.24 35.55 -27.46
C GLU A 264 -23.54 34.86 -27.92
N SER A 265 -23.65 34.48 -29.20
CA SER A 265 -24.79 33.71 -29.68
C SER A 265 -24.76 32.25 -29.23
N GLU A 266 -23.58 31.63 -29.19
CA GLU A 266 -23.40 30.25 -28.72
C GLU A 266 -23.65 30.14 -27.21
N ILE A 267 -23.18 31.11 -26.41
CA ILE A 267 -23.48 31.19 -24.96
C ILE A 267 -24.98 31.33 -24.71
N ARG A 268 -25.66 32.25 -25.40
CA ARG A 268 -27.11 32.44 -25.24
C ARG A 268 -27.91 31.21 -25.68
N SER A 269 -27.43 30.45 -26.66
CA SER A 269 -28.07 29.19 -27.08
C SER A 269 -27.90 28.11 -26.02
N ALA A 270 -26.70 27.97 -25.45
CA ALA A 270 -26.42 26.99 -24.40
C ALA A 270 -27.19 27.28 -23.09
N GLU A 271 -27.41 28.56 -22.75
CA GLU A 271 -28.21 28.97 -21.59
C GLU A 271 -29.73 28.71 -21.76
N GLN A 272 -30.21 28.55 -23.00
CA GLN A 272 -31.63 28.25 -23.29
C GLN A 272 -31.94 26.75 -23.38
N GLU A 273 -30.91 25.90 -23.47
CA GLU A 273 -31.01 24.43 -23.54
C GLU A 273 -30.84 23.75 -22.17
N GLN A 274 -30.58 24.51 -21.09
CA GLN A 274 -30.61 24.07 -19.68
C GLN A 274 -31.98 24.28 -19.02
#